data_AF-A0A497T954-F1
#
_entry.id   AF-A0A497T954-F1
#
_cell.length_a   1.000
_cell.length_b   1.000
_cell.length_c   1.000
_cell.angle_alpha   90.00
_cell.angle_beta   90.00
_cell.angle_gamma   90.00
#
_symmetry.space_group_name_H-M   'P 1'
#
loop_
_entity.id
_entity.type
_entity.pdbx_description
1 polymer ?
#
loop_
_entity_poly.entity_id
_entity_poly.type
_entity_poly.pdbx_seq_one_letter_code
_entity_poly.pdbx_strand_id
1 'polypeptide(L)' 'MSDFKKLLLEKIPKLKGKEKHLPSGFQRVGNIVILNLKPEVLNYAKEIADVILNEFPYIRSVFLKSGPVS' A
#
# COMPACT_ATOMS: atom_id res chain seq x y z
N MET A 1 -11.48 -10.86 4.07
CA MET A 1 -10.88 -9.53 3.78
C MET A 1 -9.56 -9.44 4.54
N SER A 2 -8.44 -9.15 3.88
CA SER A 2 -7.12 -9.18 4.53
C SER A 2 -6.97 -8.06 5.57
N ASP A 3 -6.15 -8.29 6.59
CA ASP A 3 -5.97 -7.32 7.68
C ASP A 3 -5.31 -6.03 7.19
N PHE A 4 -4.43 -6.12 6.18
CA PHE A 4 -3.88 -4.94 5.53
C PHE A 4 -4.95 -4.07 4.86
N LYS A 5 -5.95 -4.67 4.19
CA LYS A 5 -7.06 -3.89 3.61
C LYS A 5 -7.88 -3.20 4.68
N LYS A 6 -8.13 -3.86 5.82
CA LYS A 6 -8.84 -3.26 6.95
C LYS A 6 -8.07 -2.05 7.49
N LEU A 7 -6.76 -2.20 7.72
CA LEU A 7 -5.87 -1.13 8.15
C LEU A 7 -5.94 0.09 7.21
N LEU A 8 -5.85 -0.14 5.89
CA LEU A 8 -5.93 0.95 4.92
C LEU A 8 -7.27 1.70 4.95
N LEU A 9 -8.39 0.98 5.12
CA LEU A 9 -9.72 1.59 5.19
C LEU A 9 -9.98 2.33 6.49
N GLU A 10 -9.39 1.88 7.59
CA GLU A 10 -9.44 2.56 8.88
C GLU A 10 -8.65 3.88 8.83
N LYS A 11 -7.42 3.84 8.29
CA LYS A 11 -6.51 4.99 8.28
C LYS A 11 -6.78 5.97 7.14
N ILE A 12 -7.37 5.51 6.05
CA ILE A 12 -7.64 6.33 4.85
C ILE A 12 -9.12 6.18 4.47
N PRO A 13 -10.04 6.94 5.11
CA PRO A 13 -11.48 6.85 4.85
C PRO A 13 -11.89 7.09 3.38
N LYS A 14 -11.07 7.82 2.62
CA LYS A 14 -11.26 8.09 1.17
C LYS A 14 -11.19 6.83 0.30
N LEU A 15 -10.66 5.72 0.84
CA LEU A 15 -10.58 4.42 0.15
C LEU A 15 -11.88 3.61 0.26
N LYS A 16 -12.87 4.06 1.05
CA LYS A 16 -14.20 3.45 1.07
C LYS A 16 -14.82 3.47 -0.33
N GLY A 17 -15.40 2.36 -0.75
CA GLY A 17 -15.90 2.13 -2.10
C GLY A 17 -14.84 1.68 -3.12
N LYS A 18 -13.55 1.61 -2.74
CA LYS A 18 -12.44 1.11 -3.59
C LYS A 18 -11.84 -0.21 -3.10
N GLU A 19 -12.52 -0.92 -2.22
CA GLU A 19 -12.03 -2.12 -1.51
C GLU A 19 -11.57 -3.24 -2.47
N LYS A 20 -12.24 -3.34 -3.62
CA LYS A 20 -11.93 -4.30 -4.70
C LYS A 20 -10.59 -3.99 -5.40
N HIS A 21 -10.13 -2.74 -5.35
CA HIS A 21 -8.91 -2.27 -6.00
C HIS A 21 -7.73 -2.17 -5.04
N LEU A 22 -7.99 -2.22 -3.73
CA LEU A 22 -6.94 -2.19 -2.72
C LEU A 22 -5.99 -3.39 -2.85
N PRO A 23 -4.69 -3.18 -2.60
CA PRO A 23 -3.74 -4.27 -2.48
C PRO A 23 -4.15 -5.21 -1.35
N SER A 24 -4.02 -6.52 -1.55
CA SER A 24 -4.28 -7.49 -0.49
C SER A 24 -3.18 -7.51 0.57
N GLY A 25 -1.99 -7.04 0.22
CA GLY A 25 -0.78 -6.99 1.04
C GLY A 25 0.34 -6.31 0.26
N PHE A 26 1.57 -6.49 0.74
CA PHE A 26 2.77 -5.91 0.13
C PHE A 26 3.94 -6.89 0.21
N GLN A 27 4.94 -6.70 -0.64
CA GLN A 27 6.18 -7.47 -0.56
C GLN A 27 7.16 -6.71 0.34
N ARG A 28 7.82 -7.42 1.26
CA ARG A 28 8.90 -6.86 2.09
C ARG A 28 10.24 -7.45 1.67
N VAL A 29 11.24 -6.58 1.50
CA VAL A 29 12.63 -6.94 1.25
C VAL A 29 13.50 -6.19 2.25
N GLY A 30 13.94 -6.88 3.32
CA GLY A 30 14.65 -6.24 4.43
C GLY A 30 13.79 -5.17 5.11
N ASN A 31 14.25 -3.92 5.05
CA ASN A 31 13.59 -2.72 5.56
C ASN A 31 12.82 -1.93 4.49
N ILE A 32 12.62 -2.53 3.31
CA ILE A 32 11.91 -1.92 2.18
C ILE A 32 10.58 -2.64 1.96
N VAL A 33 9.54 -1.88 1.61
CA VAL A 33 8.27 -2.40 1.11
C VAL A 33 8.08 -2.06 -0.36
N ILE A 34 7.60 -3.03 -1.13
CA ILE A 34 7.20 -2.87 -2.53
C ILE A 34 5.69 -3.07 -2.63
N LEU A 35 5.00 -2.03 -3.09
CA LEU A 35 3.56 -2.02 -3.32
C LEU A 35 3.24 -2.30 -4.79
N ASN A 36 2.22 -3.12 -5.00
CA ASN A 36 1.57 -3.26 -6.29
C ASN A 36 0.17 -2.64 -6.19
N LEU A 37 0.00 -1.47 -6.78
CA LEU A 37 -1.27 -0.72 -6.75
C LEU A 37 -1.92 -0.75 -8.12
N LYS A 38 -3.25 -0.91 -8.14
CA LYS A 38 -4.02 -0.78 -9.36
C LYS A 38 -4.27 0.71 -9.70
N PRO A 39 -4.54 1.05 -10.96
CA PRO A 39 -4.73 2.44 -11.38
C PRO A 39 -5.77 3.22 -10.58
N GLU A 40 -6.84 2.57 -10.13
CA GLU A 40 -7.96 3.22 -9.42
C GLU A 40 -7.57 3.70 -8.02
N VAL A 41 -6.44 3.21 -7.49
CA VAL A 41 -5.92 3.57 -6.17
C VAL A 41 -4.53 4.21 -6.22
N LEU A 42 -3.94 4.41 -7.41
CA LEU A 42 -2.63 5.04 -7.58
C LEU A 42 -2.58 6.47 -7.01
N ASN A 43 -3.67 7.23 -7.13
CA ASN A 43 -3.73 8.60 -6.57
C ASN A 43 -3.61 8.64 -5.04
N TYR A 44 -3.78 7.50 -4.36
CA TYR A 44 -3.61 7.37 -2.91
C TYR A 44 -2.27 6.73 -2.54
N ALA A 45 -1.36 6.52 -3.50
CA ALA A 45 -0.10 5.81 -3.27
C ALA A 45 0.72 6.43 -2.13
N LYS A 46 0.78 7.75 -2.06
CA LYS A 46 1.48 8.46 -0.99
C LYS A 46 0.83 8.24 0.38
N GLU A 47 -0.49 8.42 0.49
CA GLU A 47 -1.23 8.16 1.74
C GLU A 47 -1.06 6.70 2.19
N ILE A 48 -1.10 5.74 1.27
CA ILE A 48 -0.86 4.31 1.56
C ILE A 48 0.58 4.07 2.04
N ALA A 49 1.57 4.70 1.41
CA ALA A 49 2.96 4.59 1.81
C ALA A 49 3.19 5.18 3.22
N ASP A 50 2.58 6.32 3.52
CA ASP A 50 2.67 6.98 4.83
C ASP A 50 2.06 6.09 5.92
N VAL A 51 0.92 5.42 5.66
CA VAL A 51 0.35 4.44 6.60
C VAL A 51 1.35 3.31 6.88
N ILE A 52 2.03 2.79 5.85
CA ILE A 52 3.01 1.71 6.06
C ILE A 52 4.21 2.20 6.88
N LEU A 53 4.74 3.38 6.59
CA LEU A 53 5.88 3.94 7.33
C LEU A 53 5.54 4.20 8.80
N ASN A 54 4.31 4.61 9.09
CA ASN A 54 3.86 4.88 10.45
C ASN A 54 3.56 3.59 11.24
N GLU A 55 2.91 2.61 10.62
CA GLU A 55 2.46 1.39 11.31
C GLU A 55 3.57 0.34 11.41
N PHE A 56 4.57 0.38 10.53
CA PHE A 56 5.68 -0.56 10.50
C PHE A 56 7.01 0.17 10.71
N PRO A 57 7.41 0.48 11.96
CA PRO A 57 8.56 1.35 12.26
C PRO A 57 9.92 0.80 11.79
N TYR A 58 10.01 -0.50 11.49
CA TYR A 58 11.21 -1.12 10.92
C TYR A 58 11.33 -0.93 9.39
N ILE A 59 10.29 -0.42 8.73
CA ILE A 59 10.32 -0.07 7.30
C ILE A 59 10.86 1.34 7.15
N ARG A 60 11.89 1.49 6.30
CA ARG A 60 12.53 2.79 6.03
C ARG A 60 12.09 3.40 4.71
N SER A 61 11.56 2.59 3.78
CA SER A 61 11.18 3.07 2.46
C SER A 61 10.09 2.21 1.85
N VAL A 62 9.23 2.85 1.05
CA VAL A 62 8.13 2.22 0.32
C VAL A 62 8.26 2.61 -1.15
N PHE A 63 8.19 1.61 -2.04
CA PHE A 63 8.27 1.80 -3.49
C PHE A 63 7.03 1.26 -4.18
N LEU A 64 6.71 1.84 -5.32
CA LEU A 64 5.72 1.30 -6.25
C LEU A 64 6.41 0.39 -7.26
N LYS A 65 5.83 -0.77 -7.54
CA LYS A 65 6.28 -1.64 -8.61
C LYS A 65 6.00 -0.98 -9.96
N SER A 66 7.06 -0.56 -10.65
CA SER A 66 6.99 0.10 -11.97
C SER A 66 6.70 -0.86 -13.15
N GLY A 67 6.71 -2.17 -12.92
CA GLY A 67 6.60 -3.19 -13.97
C GLY A 67 7.95 -3.82 -14.33
N PRO A 68 7.95 -4.81 -15.25
CA PRO A 68 9.18 -5.43 -15.74
C PRO A 68 10.00 -4.45 -16.58
N VAL A 69 11.32 -4.43 -16.35
CA VAL A 69 12.28 -3.81 -17.26
C VAL A 69 12.52 -4.82 -18.39
N SER A 70 12.35 -4.39 -19.64
CA SER A 70 12.58 -5.20 -20.84
C SER A 70 13.82 -4.71 -21.58
#